data_AF-A0A345VKN0-F1
#
_entry.id   AF-A0A345VKN0-F1
#
_cell.length_a   1.000
_cell.length_b   1.000
_cell.length_c   1.000
_cell.angle_alpha   90.00
_cell.angle_beta   90.00
_cell.angle_gamma   90.00
#
_symmetry.space_group_name_H-M   'P 1'
#
loop_
_entity.id
_entity.type
_entity.pdbx_description
1 polymer ?
#
loop_
_entity_poly.entity_id
_entity_poly.type
_entity_poly.pdbx_seq_one_letter_code
_entity_poly.pdbx_strand_id
1 'polypeptide(L)'
;MEKDYYILVNGKKVEVSEEVYKAYWQLTNRENYLKRLDAKYNVLPFSSFGDYEYDILDKLADKSIDIEKVVETRELLKLLELALSELNGEEYALISDLYFKELSIRMLAEKKQIPPSSLAYLRDKILKKLRNFFEQ
;
A
#
# COMPACT_ATOMS: atom_id res chain seq x y z
N MET A 1 -52.67 -9.77 -33.83
CA MET A 1 -52.50 -11.19 -33.45
C MET A 1 -52.08 -11.18 -32.00
N GLU A 2 -52.91 -11.74 -31.12
CA GLU A 2 -52.57 -11.94 -29.72
C GLU A 2 -51.37 -12.90 -29.69
N LYS A 3 -50.29 -12.52 -28.98
CA LYS A 3 -49.12 -13.40 -28.85
C LYS A 3 -49.37 -14.28 -27.64
N ASP A 4 -49.47 -15.59 -27.87
CA ASP A 4 -49.59 -16.55 -26.78
C ASP A 4 -48.23 -16.67 -26.07
N TYR A 5 -48.18 -16.32 -24.78
CA TYR A 5 -46.97 -16.44 -23.95
C TYR A 5 -47.02 -17.74 -23.15
N TYR A 6 -45.88 -18.42 -23.02
CA TYR A 6 -45.78 -19.65 -22.25
C TYR A 6 -44.51 -19.70 -21.41
N ILE A 7 -44.60 -20.37 -20.26
CA ILE A 7 -43.46 -20.73 -19.40
C ILE A 7 -43.35 -22.24 -19.30
N LEU A 8 -42.16 -22.74 -18.96
CA LEU A 8 -41.91 -24.17 -18.77
C LEU A 8 -41.93 -24.50 -17.28
N VAL A 9 -42.91 -25.30 -16.85
CA VAL A 9 -43.02 -25.79 -15.47
C VAL A 9 -42.90 -27.31 -15.51
N ASN A 10 -41.87 -27.88 -14.88
CA ASN A 10 -41.58 -29.32 -14.89
C ASN A 10 -41.55 -29.92 -16.31
N GLY A 11 -40.99 -29.19 -17.27
CA GLY A 11 -40.88 -29.62 -18.67
C GLY A 11 -42.17 -29.51 -19.50
N LYS A 12 -43.28 -29.02 -18.93
CA LYS A 12 -44.54 -28.76 -19.65
C LYS A 12 -44.72 -27.28 -19.94
N LYS A 13 -45.26 -26.95 -21.11
CA LYS A 13 -45.61 -25.57 -21.48
C LYS A 13 -46.93 -25.19 -20.80
N VAL A 14 -46.91 -24.07 -20.09
CA VAL A 14 -48.08 -23.46 -19.44
C VAL A 14 -48.28 -22.08 -20.05
N GLU A 15 -49.45 -21.84 -20.63
CA GLU A 15 -49.84 -20.53 -21.15
C GLU A 15 -50.06 -19.53 -20.01
N VAL A 16 -49.55 -18.32 -20.18
CA VAL A 16 -49.57 -17.26 -19.15
C VAL A 16 -49.80 -15.91 -19.79
N SER A 17 -50.17 -14.91 -18.98
CA SER A 17 -50.22 -13.53 -19.43
C SER A 17 -48.82 -12.99 -19.74
N GLU A 18 -48.76 -11.93 -20.54
CA GLU A 18 -47.51 -11.23 -20.87
C GLU A 18 -46.77 -10.74 -19.61
N GLU A 19 -47.51 -10.26 -18.61
CA GLU A 19 -46.96 -9.76 -17.34
C GLU A 19 -46.23 -10.88 -16.58
N VAL A 20 -46.87 -12.05 -16.47
CA VAL A 20 -46.31 -13.23 -15.79
C VAL A 20 -45.09 -13.74 -16.56
N TYR A 21 -45.15 -13.77 -17.90
CA TYR A 21 -44.02 -14.17 -18.73
C TYR A 21 -42.81 -13.24 -18.54
N LYS A 22 -43.03 -11.92 -18.56
CA LYS A 22 -41.97 -10.93 -18.34
C LYS A 22 -41.35 -11.05 -16.97
N ALA A 23 -42.17 -11.19 -15.92
CA ALA A 23 -41.69 -11.38 -14.55
C ALA A 23 -40.87 -12.67 -14.41
N TYR A 24 -41.34 -13.78 -14.99
CA TYR A 24 -40.65 -15.07 -14.96
C TYR A 24 -39.25 -14.99 -15.60
N TRP A 25 -39.12 -14.32 -16.74
CA TRP A 25 -37.85 -14.21 -17.46
C TRP A 25 -36.97 -13.03 -17.06
N GLN A 26 -37.45 -12.11 -16.21
CA GLN A 26 -36.77 -10.85 -15.93
C GLN A 26 -35.34 -11.05 -15.40
N LEU A 27 -35.17 -11.90 -14.39
CA LEU A 27 -33.87 -12.18 -13.78
C LEU A 27 -32.94 -12.90 -14.76
N THR A 28 -33.43 -13.97 -15.40
CA THR A 28 -32.65 -14.76 -16.36
C THR A 28 -32.21 -13.93 -17.56
N ASN A 29 -33.08 -13.07 -18.09
CA ASN A 29 -32.73 -12.15 -19.18
C ASN A 29 -31.68 -11.14 -18.75
N ARG A 30 -31.79 -10.61 -17.53
CA ARG A 30 -30.79 -9.69 -16.97
C ARG A 30 -29.44 -10.38 -16.81
N GLU A 31 -29.39 -11.59 -16.27
CA GLU A 31 -28.15 -12.38 -16.16
C GLU A 31 -27.52 -12.67 -17.52
N ASN A 32 -28.31 -13.10 -18.50
CA ASN A 32 -27.83 -13.35 -19.86
C ASN A 32 -27.36 -12.08 -20.56
N TYR A 33 -27.98 -10.94 -20.29
CA TYR A 33 -27.51 -9.64 -20.76
C TYR A 33 -26.15 -9.28 -20.15
N LEU A 34 -25.99 -9.43 -18.83
CA LEU A 34 -24.72 -9.18 -18.14
C LEU A 34 -23.60 -10.09 -18.67
N LYS A 35 -23.86 -11.39 -18.84
CA LYS A 35 -22.87 -12.33 -19.43
C LYS A 35 -22.42 -11.91 -20.84
N ARG A 36 -23.34 -11.41 -21.67
CA ARG A 36 -23.00 -10.88 -23.00
C ARG A 36 -22.16 -9.60 -22.90
N LEU A 37 -22.44 -8.76 -21.90
CA LEU A 37 -21.67 -7.55 -21.63
C LEU A 37 -20.24 -7.92 -21.19
N ASP A 38 -20.10 -8.84 -20.25
CA ASP A 38 -18.81 -9.33 -19.76
C ASP A 38 -17.97 -9.90 -20.92
N ALA A 39 -18.56 -10.75 -21.76
CA ALA A 39 -17.90 -11.28 -22.96
C ALA A 39 -17.52 -10.18 -23.97
N LYS A 40 -18.39 -9.19 -24.19
CA LYS A 40 -18.14 -8.08 -25.13
C LYS A 40 -16.98 -7.19 -24.68
N TYR A 41 -16.88 -6.93 -23.37
CA TYR A 41 -15.84 -6.05 -22.80
C TYR A 41 -14.66 -6.83 -22.21
N ASN A 42 -14.59 -8.14 -22.44
CA ASN A 42 -13.56 -9.04 -21.90
C ASN A 42 -13.37 -8.89 -20.39
N VAL A 43 -14.47 -8.72 -19.65
CA VAL A 43 -14.45 -8.65 -18.19
C VAL A 43 -14.26 -10.06 -17.65
N LEU A 44 -13.15 -10.28 -16.95
CA LEU A 44 -12.88 -11.51 -16.22
C LEU A 44 -13.33 -11.35 -14.76
N PRO A 45 -14.43 -11.99 -14.33
CA PRO A 45 -14.82 -11.93 -12.93
C PRO A 45 -13.79 -12.64 -12.05
N PHE A 46 -13.64 -12.17 -10.81
CA PHE A 46 -12.64 -12.68 -9.86
C PHE A 46 -12.75 -14.20 -9.63
N SER A 47 -13.97 -14.75 -9.71
CA SER A 47 -14.24 -16.18 -9.62
C SER A 47 -13.62 -17.01 -10.75
N SER A 48 -13.31 -16.41 -11.91
CA SER A 48 -12.66 -17.09 -13.04
C SER A 48 -11.20 -17.48 -12.76
N PHE A 49 -10.64 -16.94 -11.68
CA PHE A 49 -9.26 -17.20 -11.30
C PHE A 49 -9.14 -18.24 -10.18
N GLY A 50 -10.25 -18.81 -9.70
CA GLY A 50 -10.30 -19.73 -8.55
C GLY A 50 -9.62 -21.10 -8.75
N ASP A 51 -9.22 -21.45 -9.97
CA ASP A 51 -8.62 -22.75 -10.31
C ASP A 51 -7.09 -22.72 -10.44
N TYR A 52 -6.45 -21.55 -10.28
CA TYR A 52 -5.00 -21.45 -10.41
C TYR A 52 -4.35 -21.64 -9.04
N GLU A 53 -3.39 -22.57 -8.95
CA GLU A 53 -2.41 -22.72 -7.84
C GLU A 53 -1.58 -21.44 -7.56
N TYR A 54 -1.87 -20.34 -8.24
CA TYR A 54 -1.08 -19.12 -8.27
C TYR A 54 -1.89 -17.97 -7.67
N ASP A 55 -1.37 -17.35 -6.62
CA ASP A 55 -2.05 -16.27 -5.91
C ASP A 55 -2.23 -15.06 -6.84
N ILE A 56 -3.49 -14.77 -7.18
CA ILE A 56 -3.86 -13.62 -8.04
C ILE A 56 -3.44 -12.32 -7.36
N LEU A 57 -3.38 -12.31 -6.02
CA LEU A 57 -2.90 -11.18 -5.25
C LEU A 57 -1.46 -10.83 -5.61
N ASP A 58 -0.59 -11.81 -5.87
CA ASP A 58 0.81 -11.55 -6.28
C ASP A 58 0.94 -10.95 -7.69
N LYS A 59 -0.04 -11.21 -8.57
CA LYS A 59 -0.08 -10.65 -9.93
C LYS A 59 -0.71 -9.27 -9.98
N LEU A 60 -1.68 -9.00 -9.11
CA LEU A 60 -2.33 -7.70 -8.97
C LEU A 60 -1.59 -6.75 -8.02
N ALA A 61 -0.69 -7.28 -7.19
CA ALA A 61 0.09 -6.51 -6.25
C ALA A 61 0.87 -5.41 -6.98
N ASP A 62 0.73 -4.19 -6.48
CA ASP A 62 1.54 -3.07 -6.92
C ASP A 62 2.95 -3.22 -6.35
N LYS A 63 3.86 -3.75 -7.17
CA LYS A 63 5.27 -3.93 -6.82
C LYS A 63 6.07 -2.63 -6.82
N SER A 64 5.45 -1.48 -7.13
CA SER A 64 6.12 -0.18 -7.04
C SER A 64 6.32 0.27 -5.59
N ILE A 65 5.51 -0.22 -4.65
CA ILE A 65 5.58 0.13 -3.24
C ILE A 65 5.90 -1.13 -2.43
N ASP A 66 7.07 -1.10 -1.81
CA ASP A 66 7.50 -2.13 -0.88
C ASP A 66 7.00 -1.80 0.53
N ILE A 67 5.87 -2.41 0.91
CA ILE A 67 5.20 -2.19 2.20
C ILE A 67 6.12 -2.58 3.37
N GLU A 68 6.89 -3.67 3.22
CA GLU A 68 7.81 -4.17 4.24
C GLU A 68 8.89 -3.13 4.50
N LYS A 69 9.48 -2.59 3.44
CA LYS A 69 10.46 -1.51 3.54
C LYS A 69 9.89 -0.22 4.15
N VAL A 70 8.64 0.13 3.84
CA VAL A 70 7.97 1.30 4.46
C VAL A 70 7.81 1.10 5.95
N VAL A 71 7.36 -0.09 6.38
CA VAL A 71 7.20 -0.42 7.80
C VAL A 71 8.56 -0.46 8.51
N GLU A 72 9.58 -1.09 7.90
CA GLU A 72 10.95 -1.11 8.43
C GLU A 72 11.50 0.31 8.62
N THR A 73 11.37 1.16 7.60
CA THR A 73 11.83 2.56 7.66
C THR A 73 11.13 3.32 8.79
N ARG A 74 9.83 3.09 8.98
CA ARG A 74 9.06 3.71 10.06
C ARG A 74 9.54 3.28 11.44
N GLU A 75 9.83 1.99 11.64
CA GLU A 75 10.36 1.50 12.91
C GLU A 75 11.79 2.01 13.16
N LEU A 76 12.65 2.06 12.12
CA LEU A 76 13.98 2.67 12.21
C LEU A 76 13.92 4.15 12.59
N LEU A 77 12.96 4.91 12.05
CA LEU A 77 12.78 6.32 12.41
C LEU A 77 12.38 6.50 13.89
N LYS A 78 11.51 5.64 14.42
CA LYS A 78 11.15 5.68 15.85
C LYS A 78 12.35 5.36 16.74
N LEU A 79 13.13 4.35 16.37
CA LEU A 79 14.35 3.99 17.11
C LEU A 79 15.38 5.13 17.07
N LEU A 80 15.51 5.79 15.92
CA LEU A 80 16.36 6.98 15.78
C LEU A 80 15.88 8.14 16.67
N GLU A 81 14.57 8.40 16.72
CA GLU A 81 13.99 9.44 17.58
C GLU A 81 14.32 9.18 19.06
N LEU A 82 14.17 7.94 19.52
CA LEU A 82 14.56 7.52 20.87
C LEU A 82 16.05 7.72 21.10
N ALA A 83 16.92 7.28 20.17
CA ALA A 83 18.36 7.45 20.29
C ALA A 83 18.78 8.92 20.35
N LEU A 84 18.12 9.79 19.57
CA LEU A 84 18.38 11.22 19.57
C LEU A 84 17.89 11.90 20.85
N SER A 85 16.85 11.38 21.50
CA SER A 85 16.36 11.89 22.79
C SER A 85 17.37 11.72 23.94
N GLU A 86 18.31 10.77 23.82
CA GLU A 86 19.40 10.56 24.78
C GLU A 86 20.51 11.62 24.68
N LEU A 87 20.53 12.40 23.58
CA LEU A 87 21.49 13.47 23.39
C LEU A 87 21.09 14.72 24.18
N ASN A 88 22.09 15.41 24.73
CA ASN A 88 21.83 16.74 25.28
C ASN A 88 21.59 17.77 24.15
N GLY A 89 21.10 18.96 24.50
CA GLY A 89 20.76 19.98 23.49
C GLY A 89 21.92 20.40 22.59
N GLU A 90 23.15 20.43 23.09
CA GLU A 90 24.34 20.77 22.28
C GLU A 90 24.76 19.64 21.35
N GLU A 91 24.71 18.40 21.84
CA GLU A 91 24.97 17.18 21.08
C GLU A 91 23.96 17.04 19.93
N TYR A 92 22.67 17.21 20.24
CA TYR A 92 21.59 17.19 19.25
C TYR A 92 21.76 18.30 18.21
N ALA A 93 22.05 19.52 18.64
CA ALA A 93 22.27 20.65 17.73
C ALA A 93 23.42 20.38 16.76
N LEU A 94 24.53 19.79 17.24
CA LEU A 94 25.66 19.44 16.38
C LEU A 94 25.29 18.36 15.35
N ILE A 95 24.57 17.31 15.74
CA ILE A 95 24.12 16.27 14.82
C ILE A 95 23.10 16.82 13.80
N SER A 96 22.14 17.63 14.25
CA SER A 96 21.16 18.28 13.38
C SER A 96 21.83 19.19 12.35
N ASP A 97 22.78 20.03 12.78
CA ASP A 97 23.49 20.93 11.89
C ASP A 97 24.32 20.16 10.84
N LEU A 98 24.96 19.05 11.22
CA LEU A 98 25.79 18.24 10.31
C LEU A 98 24.99 17.39 9.32
N TYR A 99 23.93 16.71 9.78
CA TYR A 99 23.25 15.68 8.99
C TYR A 99 21.88 16.08 8.48
N PHE A 100 21.17 16.99 9.16
CA PHE A 100 19.85 17.45 8.74
C PHE A 100 19.91 18.75 7.95
N LYS A 101 20.79 19.68 8.36
CA LYS A 101 21.02 20.95 7.67
C LYS A 101 22.20 20.91 6.70
N GLU A 102 22.87 19.77 6.61
CA GLU A 102 24.00 19.51 5.69
C GLU A 102 25.13 20.53 5.80
N LEU A 103 25.35 21.10 6.99
CA LEU A 103 26.45 22.04 7.20
C LEU A 103 27.78 21.29 7.29
N SER A 104 28.79 21.78 6.58
CA SER A 104 30.13 21.20 6.68
C SER A 104 30.76 21.48 8.06
N ILE A 105 31.61 20.56 8.51
CA ILE A 105 32.41 20.72 9.74
C ILE A 105 33.20 22.03 9.73
N ARG A 106 33.73 22.45 8.57
CA ARG A 106 34.50 23.70 8.43
C ARG A 106 33.64 24.93 8.71
N MET A 107 32.45 25.01 8.10
CA MET A 107 31.52 26.12 8.31
C MET A 107 31.05 26.20 9.76
N LEU A 108 30.74 25.07 10.38
CA LEU A 108 30.36 25.00 11.79
C LEU A 108 31.50 25.39 12.72
N ALA A 109 32.71 24.95 12.42
CA ALA A 109 33.92 25.29 13.16
C ALA A 109 34.20 26.80 13.13
N GLU A 110 34.10 27.42 11.95
CA GLU A 110 34.21 28.89 11.80
C GLU A 110 33.13 29.62 12.60
N LYS A 111 31.87 29.21 12.45
CA LYS A 111 30.73 29.82 13.18
C LYS A 111 30.88 29.72 14.70
N LYS A 112 31.38 28.60 15.20
CA LYS A 112 31.59 28.38 16.65
C LYS A 112 32.96 28.86 17.15
N GLN A 113 33.86 29.29 16.26
CA GLN A 113 35.25 29.65 16.58
C GLN A 113 36.02 28.52 17.29
N ILE A 114 35.79 27.27 16.84
CA ILE A 114 36.44 26.07 17.38
C ILE A 114 37.26 25.41 16.26
N PRO A 115 38.43 24.82 16.54
CA PRO A 115 39.17 24.05 15.54
C PRO A 115 38.30 22.94 14.90
N PRO A 116 38.34 22.77 13.56
CA PRO A 116 37.58 21.71 12.89
C PRO A 116 37.86 20.30 13.42
N SER A 117 39.09 20.05 13.88
CA SER A 117 39.51 18.78 14.50
C SER A 117 38.75 18.51 15.81
N SER A 118 38.58 19.52 16.66
CA SER A 118 37.83 19.41 17.91
C SER A 118 36.35 19.15 17.65
N LEU A 119 35.78 19.79 16.62
CA LEU A 119 34.38 19.55 16.23
C LEU A 119 34.19 18.12 15.68
N ALA A 120 35.13 17.62 14.87
CA ALA A 120 35.11 16.25 14.38
C ALA A 120 35.21 15.22 15.53
N TYR A 121 36.07 15.48 16.51
CA TYR A 121 36.17 14.65 17.71
C TYR A 121 34.86 14.61 18.50
N LEU A 122 34.19 15.74 18.68
CA LEU A 122 32.88 15.81 19.34
C LEU A 122 31.82 15.01 18.58
N ARG A 123 31.75 15.19 17.25
CA ARG A 123 30.87 14.39 16.38
C ARG A 123 31.10 12.90 16.60
N ASP A 124 32.34 12.44 16.55
CA ASP A 124 32.66 11.01 16.68
C ASP A 124 32.30 10.46 18.06
N LYS A 125 32.47 11.25 19.12
CA LYS A 125 32.02 10.90 20.46
C LYS A 125 30.50 10.74 20.54
N ILE A 126 29.74 11.63 19.90
CA ILE A 126 28.27 11.56 19.85
C ILE A 126 27.83 10.34 19.03
N LEU A 127 28.44 10.11 17.85
CA LEU A 127 28.15 8.94 17.04
C LEU A 127 28.44 7.63 17.77
N LYS A 128 29.50 7.58 18.59
CA LYS A 128 29.78 6.44 19.45
C LYS A 128 28.71 6.23 20.52
N LYS A 129 28.20 7.31 21.12
CA LYS A 129 27.08 7.25 22.08
C LYS A 129 25.81 6.71 21.41
N LEU A 130 25.46 7.22 20.22
CA LEU A 130 24.32 6.72 19.44
C LEU A 130 24.53 5.25 19.02
N ARG A 131 25.73 4.86 18.59
CA ARG A 131 26.04 3.47 18.26
C ARG A 131 25.79 2.53 19.44
N ASN A 132 26.27 2.91 20.62
CA ASN A 132 26.05 2.13 21.84
C ASN A 132 24.56 1.99 22.20
N PHE A 133 23.69 2.91 21.79
CA PHE A 133 22.25 2.80 21.98
C PHE A 133 21.65 1.67 21.12
N PHE A 134 22.13 1.49 19.89
CA PHE A 134 21.63 0.46 18.96
C PHE A 134 22.29 -0.92 19.17
N GLU A 135 23.45 -0.99 19.84
CA GLU A 135 24.14 -2.24 20.18
C GLU A 135 23.69 -2.83 21.53
N GLN A 136 22.78 -2.16 22.26
CA GLN A 136 22.10 -2.69 23.45
C GLN A 136 21.08 -3.76 23.07
#